data_AF-A0ABD0ULP6-F1
#
_entry.id   AF-A0ABD0ULP6-F1
#
_cell.length_a   1.000
_cell.length_b   1.000
_cell.length_c   1.000
_cell.angle_alpha   90.00
_cell.angle_beta   90.00
_cell.angle_gamma   90.00
#
_symmetry.space_group_name_H-M   'P 1'
#
loop_
_entity.id
_entity.type
_entity.pdbx_description
1 polymer ?
#
loop_
_entity_poly.entity_id
_entity_poly.type
_entity_poly.pdbx_seq_one_letter_code
_entity_poly.pdbx_strand_id
1 'polypeptide(L)'
;MVIDSIGASTSLIGCRPLYQRASSCKRRMEVCPRLTTELKGRRLICSKNLSMVTKKRCAFFPSFTIKSLAMELTKEARPGEDQLSRGFKYPGDTGLNPSRLWPPPNKADNSSLHNPLLRQERMGCGWLGVIFEWEGVIVEDDPELEKRAWLVLAQEEGKSPPPAFVLKRIEGMKNEQALSEVLCWSRDPSQLCRLASRKEEIQQNLRGGFYQIRSGSQEFVSTLMNHRIPIAVASTRPRRVLEEAMEAVGLQNSLDVIVAAEDVHRGKPDPEMFVYVAQLLNFIPERCIVVGNSNSSVEAAHDARMKCVAVASKHPLYELGAADLVVRQLDELSIVDLKNLAAVESPEFDSGEPDMELEEEDKPPASSVAVDDHFW
;
A
#
# COMPACT_ATOMS: atom_id res chain seq x y z
N MET A 1 -52.87 48.63 -13.27
CA MET A 1 -52.67 49.24 -11.94
C MET A 1 -51.18 49.25 -11.65
N VAL A 2 -50.59 50.45 -11.73
CA VAL A 2 -49.52 51.01 -10.88
C VAL A 2 -48.32 50.11 -10.51
N ILE A 3 -47.28 50.22 -11.35
CA ILE A 3 -45.85 50.54 -11.08
C ILE A 3 -45.42 50.68 -9.59
N ASP A 4 -44.34 50.02 -9.15
CA ASP A 4 -42.99 50.61 -9.02
C ASP A 4 -42.00 49.81 -8.13
N SER A 5 -40.75 49.78 -8.59
CA SER A 5 -39.55 49.41 -7.83
C SER A 5 -39.19 50.52 -6.83
N ILE A 6 -38.40 50.23 -5.80
CA ILE A 6 -37.33 51.10 -5.25
C ILE A 6 -36.52 50.27 -4.25
N GLY A 7 -35.19 50.30 -4.41
CA GLY A 7 -34.23 49.85 -3.39
C GLY A 7 -33.92 50.94 -2.37
N ALA A 8 -33.34 50.57 -1.24
CA ALA A 8 -32.62 51.52 -0.40
C ALA A 8 -31.51 50.82 0.39
N SER A 9 -30.29 51.07 -0.06
CA SER A 9 -29.08 51.08 0.73
C SER A 9 -29.11 52.22 1.75
N THR A 10 -28.66 51.99 2.98
CA THR A 10 -28.09 53.03 3.84
C THR A 10 -27.06 52.42 4.79
N SER A 11 -25.80 52.76 4.55
CA SER A 11 -24.73 52.80 5.57
C SER A 11 -24.96 54.03 6.45
N LEU A 12 -24.46 54.06 7.69
CA LEU A 12 -23.86 55.27 8.30
C LEU A 12 -23.15 54.95 9.63
N ILE A 13 -21.90 55.43 9.70
CA ILE A 13 -21.21 56.03 10.85
C ILE A 13 -20.61 55.09 11.90
N GLY A 14 -19.30 55.29 12.08
CA GLY A 14 -18.45 54.58 13.02
C GLY A 14 -18.17 55.34 14.32
N CYS A 15 -17.41 54.68 15.17
CA CYS A 15 -16.66 55.29 16.26
C CYS A 15 -15.35 54.50 16.44
N ARG A 16 -14.22 55.20 16.27
CA ARG A 16 -12.90 54.78 16.79
C ARG A 16 -12.80 55.17 18.26
N PRO A 17 -11.96 54.47 19.02
CA PRO A 17 -10.83 55.19 19.62
C PRO A 17 -9.50 54.47 19.40
N LEU A 18 -8.47 55.27 19.12
CA LEU A 18 -7.06 54.92 19.26
C LEU A 18 -6.63 55.34 20.68
N TYR A 19 -5.93 54.49 21.45
CA TYR A 19 -4.48 54.62 21.69
C TYR A 19 -3.94 53.65 22.76
N GLN A 20 -2.75 53.13 22.45
CA GLN A 20 -1.60 52.77 23.28
C GLN A 20 -1.41 51.38 23.90
N ARG A 21 -0.21 50.86 23.57
CA ARG A 21 0.44 49.59 23.94
C ARG A 21 0.78 49.51 25.43
N ALA A 22 0.66 48.30 25.99
CA ALA A 22 1.57 47.80 27.01
C ALA A 22 1.77 46.29 26.85
N SER A 23 3.03 45.90 26.71
CA SER A 23 3.54 44.53 26.73
C SER A 23 3.54 43.97 28.15
N SER A 24 3.05 42.74 28.36
CA SER A 24 3.58 41.86 29.42
C SER A 24 3.06 40.43 29.25
N CYS A 25 4.00 39.50 29.09
CA CYS A 25 3.81 38.08 29.36
C CYS A 25 3.18 37.86 30.75
N LYS A 26 2.19 36.96 30.86
CA LYS A 26 2.10 35.94 31.91
C LYS A 26 0.85 35.05 31.77
N ARG A 27 1.14 33.74 31.69
CA ARG A 27 0.44 32.57 32.27
C ARG A 27 -0.97 32.20 31.78
N ARG A 28 -1.00 30.97 31.21
CA ARG A 28 -2.14 30.05 31.13
C ARG A 28 -2.92 29.99 32.45
N MET A 29 -4.23 30.17 32.38
CA MET A 29 -5.18 29.59 33.33
C MET A 29 -5.93 28.46 32.62
N GLU A 30 -5.79 27.27 33.19
CA GLU A 30 -6.60 26.10 32.88
C GLU A 30 -8.03 26.31 33.42
N VAL A 31 -9.03 26.02 32.59
CA VAL A 31 -10.43 25.92 33.01
C VAL A 31 -10.94 24.57 32.53
N CYS A 32 -11.28 23.69 33.46
CA CYS A 32 -12.10 22.49 33.28
C CYS A 32 -12.85 22.23 34.60
N PRO A 33 -13.98 21.52 34.61
CA PRO A 33 -15.15 21.63 33.75
C PRO A 33 -16.42 21.98 34.56
N ARG A 34 -17.49 22.40 33.87
CA ARG A 34 -18.82 22.62 34.49
C ARG A 34 -19.46 21.28 34.85
N LEU A 35 -19.75 21.06 36.13
CA LEU A 35 -20.62 20.00 36.63
C LEU A 35 -22.09 20.44 36.46
N THR A 36 -22.85 19.69 35.67
CA THR A 36 -24.31 19.80 35.57
C THR A 36 -24.96 18.95 36.66
N THR A 37 -25.78 19.57 37.50
CA THR A 37 -26.60 18.86 38.50
C THR A 37 -28.04 18.79 38.00
N GLU A 38 -28.53 17.59 37.68
CA GLU A 38 -29.96 17.30 37.50
C GLU A 38 -30.59 16.88 38.84
N LEU A 39 -31.80 17.37 39.09
CA LEU A 39 -32.52 17.27 40.35
C LEU A 39 -33.67 16.26 40.16
N LYS A 40 -33.53 15.05 40.70
CA LYS A 40 -34.59 14.02 40.67
C LYS A 40 -34.98 13.62 42.10
N GLY A 41 -35.96 14.32 42.66
CA GLY A 41 -36.62 13.94 43.92
C GLY A 41 -35.86 14.22 45.22
N ARG A 42 -36.54 13.95 46.35
CA ARG A 42 -36.18 14.36 47.73
C ARG A 42 -35.05 13.54 48.37
N ARG A 43 -33.85 13.48 47.78
CA ARG A 43 -32.63 13.06 48.49
C ARG A 43 -31.37 13.67 47.88
N LEU A 44 -30.68 14.50 48.68
CA LEU A 44 -29.33 14.99 48.44
C LEU A 44 -28.35 14.03 49.13
N ILE A 45 -27.40 13.47 48.38
CA ILE A 45 -26.22 12.82 48.96
C ILE A 45 -24.99 13.52 48.39
N CYS A 46 -24.26 14.21 49.25
CA CYS A 46 -22.99 14.85 48.93
C CYS A 46 -21.96 14.31 49.93
N SER A 47 -20.97 13.55 49.47
CA SER A 47 -19.85 13.11 50.29
C SER A 47 -18.60 13.88 49.89
N LYS A 48 -18.13 14.76 50.77
CA LYS A 48 -16.75 15.25 50.82
C LYS A 48 -16.02 14.58 51.97
N ASN A 49 -14.75 14.23 51.76
CA ASN A 49 -13.58 14.63 52.57
C ASN A 49 -12.42 13.65 52.29
N LEU A 50 -11.30 14.10 51.70
CA LEU A 50 -10.18 14.88 52.24
C LEU A 50 -9.09 14.01 52.90
N SER A 51 -7.89 14.15 52.30
CA SER A 51 -6.54 14.09 52.87
C SER A 51 -6.02 12.80 53.51
N MET A 52 -4.89 12.30 52.99
CA MET A 52 -3.62 12.47 53.70
C MET A 52 -2.39 12.38 52.77
N VAL A 53 -1.47 13.30 53.04
CA VAL A 53 -0.13 13.44 52.50
C VAL A 53 0.83 12.62 53.37
N THR A 54 1.71 11.81 52.77
CA THR A 54 3.08 11.64 53.30
C THR A 54 4.08 11.35 52.18
N LYS A 55 5.08 12.24 52.08
CA LYS A 55 6.34 12.12 51.34
C LYS A 55 7.22 10.99 51.90
N LYS A 56 8.00 10.31 51.06
CA LYS A 56 9.49 10.38 51.04
C LYS A 56 10.15 9.35 50.08
N ARG A 57 10.92 9.92 49.14
CA ARG A 57 12.32 9.66 48.71
C ARG A 57 12.80 8.26 48.25
N CYS A 58 13.15 8.23 46.96
CA CYS A 58 14.46 7.93 46.34
C CYS A 58 15.37 6.79 46.84
N ALA A 59 15.63 5.88 45.88
CA ALA A 59 16.92 5.40 45.37
C ALA A 59 17.89 4.64 46.29
N PHE A 60 18.21 3.39 45.93
CA PHE A 60 19.55 2.93 45.45
C PHE A 60 19.56 1.40 45.26
N PHE A 61 20.12 0.93 44.14
CA PHE A 61 20.66 -0.44 43.99
C PHE A 61 22.03 -0.53 44.68
N PRO A 62 22.47 -1.72 45.13
CA PRO A 62 23.71 -2.23 44.53
C PRO A 62 23.81 -3.76 44.34
N SER A 63 24.45 -4.11 43.21
CA SER A 63 25.45 -5.17 42.95
C SER A 63 25.28 -6.62 43.45
N PHE A 64 25.33 -7.55 42.47
CA PHE A 64 26.27 -8.68 42.30
C PHE A 64 26.84 -9.36 43.58
N THR A 65 26.94 -10.69 43.72
CA THR A 65 27.59 -11.62 42.79
C THR A 65 27.44 -13.09 43.29
N ILE A 66 27.46 -14.05 42.35
CA ILE A 66 28.29 -15.29 42.32
C ILE A 66 27.82 -16.67 42.87
N LYS A 67 27.96 -17.64 41.94
CA LYS A 67 28.30 -19.09 42.02
C LYS A 67 27.21 -20.09 42.44
N SER A 68 27.05 -21.27 41.82
CA SER A 68 27.70 -21.92 40.65
C SER A 68 27.28 -23.41 40.53
N LEU A 69 27.61 -23.99 39.36
CA LEU A 69 27.91 -25.41 39.07
C LEU A 69 26.72 -26.39 38.92
N ALA A 70 26.70 -27.39 38.02
CA ALA A 70 27.54 -27.74 36.87
C ALA A 70 26.96 -28.99 36.15
N MET A 71 27.54 -29.27 34.97
CA MET A 71 27.62 -30.50 34.15
C MET A 71 26.91 -30.38 32.79
N GLU A 72 27.62 -30.12 31.67
CA GLU A 72 28.54 -31.01 30.90
C GLU A 72 27.84 -32.28 30.40
N LEU A 73 27.88 -32.73 29.14
CA LEU A 73 28.68 -32.45 27.94
C LEU A 73 27.97 -33.16 26.75
N THR A 74 28.05 -32.61 25.54
CA THR A 74 28.72 -33.25 24.39
C THR A 74 28.83 -32.25 23.24
N LYS A 75 30.08 -31.94 22.90
CA LYS A 75 30.53 -31.21 21.70
C LYS A 75 30.34 -32.10 20.46
N GLU A 76 29.98 -31.49 19.34
CA GLU A 76 30.79 -31.60 18.13
C GLU A 76 31.03 -30.21 17.54
N ALA A 77 32.26 -29.98 17.11
CA ALA A 77 32.83 -28.70 16.76
C ALA A 77 33.27 -28.71 15.29
N ARG A 78 33.17 -27.56 14.61
CA ARG A 78 34.08 -27.05 13.56
C ARG A 78 33.66 -25.63 13.11
N PRO A 79 34.60 -24.83 12.54
CA PRO A 79 35.14 -23.55 13.07
C PRO A 79 34.43 -22.30 12.51
N GLY A 80 34.40 -21.11 13.14
CA GLY A 80 35.53 -20.17 13.41
C GLY A 80 36.09 -19.65 12.07
N GLU A 81 36.05 -18.40 11.65
CA GLU A 81 36.11 -17.05 12.25
C GLU A 81 35.34 -16.08 11.28
N ASP A 82 34.96 -14.82 11.54
CA ASP A 82 35.74 -13.73 12.11
C ASP A 82 34.83 -12.54 12.47
N GLN A 83 35.15 -11.90 13.59
CA GLN A 83 34.49 -10.69 14.10
C GLN A 83 35.59 -9.71 14.52
N LEU A 84 35.98 -8.79 13.64
CA LEU A 84 36.86 -7.64 13.90
C LEU A 84 36.49 -6.54 12.88
N SER A 85 36.54 -5.24 13.10
CA SER A 85 36.77 -4.37 14.25
C SER A 85 36.55 -2.92 13.73
N ARG A 86 36.17 -1.98 14.60
CA ARG A 86 36.17 -0.54 14.29
C ARG A 86 37.60 -0.05 14.11
N GLY A 87 37.93 0.52 12.94
CA GLY A 87 39.18 1.23 12.67
C GLY A 87 38.96 2.33 11.61
N PHE A 88 39.49 3.53 11.88
CA PHE A 88 39.32 4.77 11.11
C PHE A 88 40.13 4.80 9.79
N LYS A 89 39.45 5.23 8.71
CA LYS A 89 39.83 5.87 7.41
C LYS A 89 41.27 5.87 6.86
N TYR A 90 41.41 5.65 5.54
CA TYR A 90 41.77 6.65 4.49
C TYR A 90 41.51 6.06 3.06
N PRO A 91 41.49 6.86 1.96
CA PRO A 91 40.45 6.77 0.93
C PRO A 91 40.96 6.29 -0.42
N GLY A 92 40.15 5.51 -1.12
CA GLY A 92 40.42 5.15 -2.51
C GLY A 92 39.93 3.76 -2.83
N ASP A 93 38.62 3.61 -2.95
CA ASP A 93 38.09 2.71 -3.97
C ASP A 93 36.64 3.09 -4.27
N THR A 94 36.34 3.17 -5.56
CA THR A 94 35.02 3.44 -6.13
C THR A 94 34.06 2.30 -5.80
N GLY A 95 33.54 2.29 -4.58
CA GLY A 95 32.50 1.37 -4.13
C GLY A 95 31.13 1.84 -4.55
N LEU A 96 30.59 1.25 -5.62
CA LEU A 96 29.17 1.34 -5.96
C LEU A 96 28.36 0.82 -4.75
N ASN A 97 27.45 1.66 -4.24
CA ASN A 97 26.52 1.27 -3.20
C ASN A 97 25.60 0.16 -3.79
N PRO A 98 25.55 -1.07 -3.23
CA PRO A 98 24.71 -2.15 -3.74
C PRO A 98 23.22 -1.79 -3.81
N SER A 99 22.82 -0.79 -3.01
CA SER A 99 21.49 -0.18 -2.99
C SER A 99 21.13 0.64 -4.24
N ARG A 100 22.01 0.72 -5.26
CA ARG A 100 21.74 1.41 -6.54
C ARG A 100 21.68 0.48 -7.76
N LEU A 101 21.92 -0.82 -7.60
CA LEU A 101 21.77 -1.76 -8.71
C LEU A 101 20.28 -2.07 -8.88
N TRP A 102 19.75 -1.71 -10.05
CA TRP A 102 18.39 -2.03 -10.48
C TRP A 102 18.47 -2.99 -11.66
N PRO A 103 17.77 -4.14 -11.64
CA PRO A 103 16.84 -4.62 -10.60
C PRO A 103 17.54 -5.00 -9.26
N PRO A 104 16.81 -5.01 -8.13
CA PRO A 104 17.38 -5.34 -6.83
C PRO A 104 17.80 -6.82 -6.81
N PRO A 105 18.80 -7.21 -6.02
CA PRO A 105 19.18 -8.61 -5.89
C PRO A 105 17.99 -9.42 -5.38
N ASN A 106 17.53 -10.38 -6.18
CA ASN A 106 16.34 -11.15 -5.84
C ASN A 106 16.58 -12.01 -4.60
N LYS A 107 15.84 -11.77 -3.52
CA LYS A 107 15.88 -12.61 -2.31
C LYS A 107 15.52 -14.07 -2.60
N ALA A 108 14.65 -14.31 -3.58
CA ALA A 108 14.20 -15.65 -3.96
C ALA A 108 15.25 -16.48 -4.71
N ASP A 109 16.00 -15.86 -5.62
CA ASP A 109 16.92 -16.54 -6.54
C ASP A 109 18.39 -16.46 -6.08
N ASN A 110 18.64 -16.59 -4.77
CA ASN A 110 19.99 -16.58 -4.24
C ASN A 110 20.79 -17.79 -4.76
N SER A 111 21.72 -17.52 -5.69
CA SER A 111 22.54 -18.52 -6.38
C SER A 111 23.41 -19.38 -5.45
N SER A 112 23.64 -18.97 -4.20
CA SER A 112 24.31 -19.81 -3.19
C SER A 112 23.53 -21.08 -2.83
N LEU A 113 22.25 -21.19 -3.22
CA LEU A 113 21.40 -22.37 -3.03
C LEU A 113 21.52 -23.35 -4.20
N HIS A 114 22.61 -24.10 -4.24
CA HIS A 114 22.85 -25.11 -5.28
C HIS A 114 22.01 -26.40 -5.10
N ASN A 115 21.52 -26.69 -3.88
CA ASN A 115 20.80 -27.93 -3.59
C ASN A 115 19.28 -27.76 -3.84
N PRO A 116 18.66 -28.53 -4.75
CA PRO A 116 17.24 -28.42 -5.09
C PRO A 116 16.28 -28.81 -3.95
N LEU A 117 16.67 -29.67 -2.99
CA LEU A 117 15.87 -30.01 -1.81
C LEU A 117 15.91 -28.89 -0.76
N LEU A 118 17.10 -28.32 -0.50
CA LEU A 118 17.22 -27.10 0.32
C LEU A 118 16.54 -25.91 -0.36
N ARG A 119 16.54 -25.88 -1.70
CA ARG A 119 15.77 -24.95 -2.49
C ARG A 119 14.29 -25.22 -2.26
N GLN A 120 13.76 -26.43 -2.38
CA GLN A 120 12.35 -26.75 -2.15
C GLN A 120 11.88 -26.50 -0.70
N GLU A 121 12.69 -26.83 0.31
CA GLU A 121 12.42 -26.55 1.73
C GLU A 121 12.49 -25.04 2.04
N ARG A 122 13.37 -24.29 1.37
CA ARG A 122 13.38 -22.81 1.45
C ARG A 122 12.35 -22.16 0.55
N MET A 123 11.93 -22.83 -0.52
CA MET A 123 10.83 -22.48 -1.45
C MET A 123 9.48 -22.94 -0.87
N GLY A 124 9.33 -22.75 0.44
CA GLY A 124 8.06 -22.27 0.96
C GLY A 124 7.64 -21.00 0.20
N CYS A 125 6.49 -20.43 0.49
CA CYS A 125 5.95 -19.39 -0.38
C CYS A 125 6.68 -18.03 -0.29
N GLY A 126 7.78 -17.94 0.48
CA GLY A 126 8.58 -16.71 0.64
C GLY A 126 9.43 -16.30 -0.55
N TRP A 127 9.29 -16.93 -1.72
CA TRP A 127 9.94 -16.52 -2.97
C TRP A 127 9.07 -15.59 -3.84
N LEU A 128 7.80 -15.42 -3.47
CA LEU A 128 6.90 -14.41 -4.05
C LEU A 128 6.46 -13.44 -2.96
N GLY A 129 6.17 -12.20 -3.34
CA GLY A 129 5.61 -11.18 -2.46
C GLY A 129 4.18 -10.84 -2.88
N VAL A 130 3.32 -10.51 -1.91
CA VAL A 130 1.95 -10.05 -2.19
C VAL A 130 1.81 -8.59 -1.79
N ILE A 131 1.32 -7.78 -2.72
CA ILE A 131 1.10 -6.35 -2.55
C ILE A 131 -0.40 -6.10 -2.58
N PHE A 132 -0.98 -5.74 -1.45
CA PHE A 132 -2.40 -5.42 -1.37
C PHE A 132 -2.64 -3.93 -1.57
N GLU A 133 -3.68 -3.59 -2.32
CA GLU A 133 -4.33 -2.32 -2.08
C GLU A 133 -5.09 -2.33 -0.75
N TRP A 134 -5.21 -1.17 -0.14
CA TRP A 134 -5.92 -1.06 1.14
C TRP A 134 -7.44 -1.04 0.93
N GLU A 135 -7.95 0.01 0.29
CA GLU A 135 -9.38 0.19 0.04
C GLU A 135 -9.93 -0.75 -1.04
N GLY A 136 -11.01 -1.45 -0.71
CA GLY A 136 -11.76 -2.34 -1.59
C GLY A 136 -11.07 -3.68 -1.87
N VAL A 137 -9.98 -3.97 -1.15
CA VAL A 137 -9.32 -5.26 -1.12
C VAL A 137 -9.25 -5.77 0.32
N ILE A 138 -8.53 -5.07 1.22
CA ILE A 138 -8.47 -5.44 2.63
C ILE A 138 -9.70 -4.91 3.40
N VAL A 139 -10.00 -3.62 3.24
CA VAL A 139 -11.17 -2.97 3.85
C VAL A 139 -12.21 -2.62 2.80
N GLU A 140 -13.46 -2.41 3.22
CA GLU A 140 -14.52 -1.98 2.31
C GLU A 140 -14.22 -0.58 1.74
N ASP A 141 -14.42 -0.45 0.43
CA ASP A 141 -14.37 0.83 -0.26
C ASP A 141 -15.77 1.42 -0.37
N ASP A 142 -15.88 2.72 -0.18
CA ASP A 142 -17.13 3.45 -0.34
C ASP A 142 -16.93 4.54 -1.41
N PRO A 143 -17.30 4.25 -2.67
CA PRO A 143 -17.11 5.20 -3.77
C PRO A 143 -17.98 6.46 -3.60
N GLU A 144 -19.08 6.38 -2.84
CA GLU A 144 -19.95 7.53 -2.59
C GLU A 144 -19.32 8.47 -1.54
N LEU A 145 -18.57 7.95 -0.57
CA LEU A 145 -17.76 8.79 0.34
C LEU A 145 -16.70 9.59 -0.41
N GLU A 146 -15.95 8.96 -1.32
CA GLU A 146 -14.95 9.67 -2.11
C GLU A 146 -15.59 10.74 -3.01
N LYS A 147 -16.68 10.39 -3.70
CA LYS A 147 -17.43 11.34 -4.52
C LYS A 147 -17.92 12.54 -3.69
N ARG A 148 -18.49 12.31 -2.51
CA ARG A 148 -18.93 13.40 -1.61
C ARG A 148 -17.76 14.27 -1.15
N ALA A 149 -16.60 13.69 -0.85
CA ALA A 149 -15.42 14.46 -0.45
C ALA A 149 -14.96 15.42 -1.56
N TRP A 150 -14.94 14.96 -2.81
CA TRP A 150 -14.65 15.82 -3.97
C TRP A 150 -15.68 16.92 -4.19
N LEU A 151 -16.97 16.61 -4.02
CA LEU A 151 -18.05 17.60 -4.17
C LEU A 151 -18.00 18.68 -3.09
N VAL A 152 -17.77 18.30 -1.83
CA VAL A 152 -17.62 19.25 -0.72
C VAL A 152 -16.40 20.13 -0.93
N LEU A 153 -15.26 19.56 -1.31
CA LEU A 153 -14.06 20.36 -1.61
C LEU A 153 -14.31 21.34 -2.77
N ALA A 154 -14.99 20.89 -3.83
CA ALA A 154 -15.35 21.77 -4.94
C ALA A 154 -16.17 22.97 -4.47
N GLN A 155 -17.14 22.72 -3.58
CA GLN A 155 -17.98 23.77 -2.99
C GLN A 155 -17.18 24.73 -2.10
N GLU A 156 -16.29 24.22 -1.22
CA GLU A 156 -15.44 25.04 -0.35
C GLU A 156 -14.52 25.97 -1.15
N GLU A 157 -13.99 25.49 -2.28
CA GLU A 157 -13.04 26.22 -3.12
C GLU A 157 -13.70 27.04 -4.24
N GLY A 158 -15.04 27.05 -4.31
CA GLY A 158 -15.79 27.74 -5.36
C GLY A 158 -15.53 27.19 -6.77
N LYS A 159 -15.20 25.90 -6.89
CA LYS A 159 -14.93 25.20 -8.15
C LYS A 159 -16.19 24.48 -8.65
N SER A 160 -16.22 24.16 -9.94
CA SER A 160 -17.28 23.33 -10.50
C SER A 160 -17.19 21.89 -9.96
N PRO A 161 -18.32 21.28 -9.57
CA PRO A 161 -18.33 19.88 -9.13
C PRO A 161 -17.85 18.96 -10.26
N PRO A 162 -16.91 18.03 -10.00
CA PRO A 162 -16.44 17.10 -11.03
C PRO A 162 -17.57 16.19 -11.53
N PRO A 163 -17.77 16.05 -12.85
CA PRO A 163 -18.71 15.07 -13.41
C PRO A 163 -18.33 13.63 -13.07
N ALA A 164 -19.29 12.71 -13.13
CA ALA A 164 -19.09 11.30 -12.78
C ALA A 164 -17.97 10.61 -13.59
N PHE A 165 -17.86 10.90 -14.90
CA PHE A 165 -16.79 10.33 -15.73
C PHE A 165 -15.40 10.84 -15.34
N VAL A 166 -15.31 12.07 -14.79
CA VAL A 166 -14.06 12.62 -14.27
C VAL A 166 -13.71 11.95 -12.95
N LEU A 167 -14.69 11.73 -12.07
CA LEU A 167 -14.50 10.99 -10.82
C LEU A 167 -13.99 9.57 -11.08
N LYS A 168 -14.56 8.86 -12.07
CA LYS A 168 -14.06 7.53 -12.48
C LYS A 168 -12.61 7.58 -13.00
N ARG A 169 -12.20 8.67 -13.66
CA ARG A 169 -10.83 8.84 -14.16
C ARG A 169 -9.80 9.10 -13.06
N ILE A 170 -10.18 9.81 -12.01
CA ILE A 170 -9.25 10.15 -10.90
C ILE A 170 -9.20 9.07 -9.81
N GLU A 171 -10.00 8.03 -9.96
CA GLU A 171 -10.08 6.91 -9.05
C GLU A 171 -8.70 6.23 -8.89
N GLY A 172 -8.22 6.10 -7.65
CA GLY A 172 -6.91 5.51 -7.36
C GLY A 172 -5.71 6.40 -7.70
N MET A 173 -5.89 7.57 -8.32
CA MET A 173 -4.84 8.56 -8.48
C MET A 173 -4.46 9.16 -7.12
N LYS A 174 -3.24 9.70 -7.04
CA LYS A 174 -2.85 10.56 -5.93
C LYS A 174 -3.64 11.87 -5.99
N ASN A 175 -4.10 12.40 -4.84
CA ASN A 175 -4.97 13.58 -4.80
C ASN A 175 -4.35 14.81 -5.49
N GLU A 176 -3.06 15.08 -5.26
CA GLU A 176 -2.32 16.17 -5.91
C GLU A 176 -2.28 16.00 -7.43
N GLN A 177 -2.11 14.76 -7.88
CA GLN A 177 -2.09 14.41 -9.30
C GLN A 177 -3.48 14.62 -9.93
N ALA A 178 -4.55 14.18 -9.28
CA ALA A 178 -5.92 14.41 -9.72
C ALA A 178 -6.25 15.91 -9.81
N LEU A 179 -5.86 16.70 -8.81
CA LEU A 179 -6.05 18.15 -8.75
C LEU A 179 -5.30 18.90 -9.84
N SER A 180 -4.08 18.44 -10.17
CA SER A 180 -3.18 19.05 -11.16
C SER A 180 -3.53 18.66 -12.59
N GLU A 181 -3.59 17.35 -12.87
CA GLU A 181 -3.60 16.80 -14.23
C GLU A 181 -5.02 16.66 -14.81
N VAL A 182 -6.02 16.38 -13.96
CA VAL A 182 -7.38 16.07 -14.43
C VAL A 182 -8.35 17.19 -14.11
N LEU A 183 -8.42 17.61 -12.84
CA LEU A 183 -9.31 18.69 -12.41
C LEU A 183 -8.80 20.08 -12.81
N CYS A 184 -7.47 20.22 -12.97
CA CYS A 184 -6.81 21.48 -13.32
C CYS A 184 -7.16 22.65 -12.37
N TRP A 185 -7.36 22.37 -11.07
CA TRP A 185 -7.76 23.40 -10.10
C TRP A 185 -6.62 24.32 -9.67
N SER A 186 -5.39 23.79 -9.68
CA SER A 186 -4.15 24.50 -9.41
C SER A 186 -2.97 23.80 -10.08
N ARG A 187 -1.87 24.52 -10.28
CA ARG A 187 -0.54 23.97 -10.60
C ARG A 187 0.52 24.30 -9.57
N ASP A 188 0.18 25.17 -8.61
CA ASP A 188 1.09 25.54 -7.54
C ASP A 188 1.20 24.39 -6.51
N PRO A 189 2.41 23.85 -6.25
CA PRO A 189 2.59 22.75 -5.32
C PRO A 189 2.03 23.02 -3.92
N SER A 190 2.14 24.26 -3.42
CA SER A 190 1.64 24.59 -2.08
C SER A 190 0.11 24.51 -2.00
N GLN A 191 -0.59 25.00 -3.03
CA GLN A 191 -2.03 24.85 -3.15
C GLN A 191 -2.46 23.39 -3.35
N LEU A 192 -1.73 22.62 -4.16
CA LEU A 192 -2.04 21.20 -4.37
C LEU A 192 -1.97 20.41 -3.07
N CYS A 193 -0.90 20.59 -2.28
CA CYS A 193 -0.75 19.95 -0.97
C CYS A 193 -1.88 20.34 -0.02
N ARG A 194 -2.25 21.64 0.02
CA ARG A 194 -3.36 22.15 0.85
C ARG A 194 -4.69 21.51 0.47
N LEU A 195 -5.00 21.47 -0.82
CA LEU A 195 -6.25 20.92 -1.35
C LEU A 195 -6.34 19.40 -1.15
N ALA A 196 -5.24 18.67 -1.37
CA ALA A 196 -5.14 17.24 -1.14
C ALA A 196 -5.35 16.90 0.35
N SER A 197 -4.68 17.63 1.24
CA SER A 197 -4.86 17.50 2.69
C SER A 197 -6.29 17.84 3.11
N ARG A 198 -6.89 18.88 2.52
CA ARG A 198 -8.27 19.28 2.83
C ARG A 198 -9.29 18.24 2.36
N LYS A 199 -9.14 17.70 1.14
CA LYS A 199 -9.97 16.58 0.65
C LYS A 199 -9.92 15.41 1.62
N GLU A 200 -8.72 15.10 2.10
CA GLU A 200 -8.48 14.01 3.03
C GLU A 200 -9.23 14.20 4.35
N GLU A 201 -9.09 15.36 4.97
CA GLU A 201 -9.82 15.70 6.20
C GLU A 201 -11.33 15.55 6.01
N ILE A 202 -11.88 16.04 4.89
CA ILE A 202 -13.30 15.89 4.58
C ILE A 202 -13.67 14.41 4.50
N GLN A 203 -12.91 13.60 3.78
CA GLN A 203 -13.17 12.18 3.62
C GLN A 203 -13.12 11.43 4.95
N GLN A 204 -12.14 11.73 5.82
CA GLN A 204 -12.07 11.14 7.17
C GLN A 204 -13.26 11.53 8.05
N ASN A 205 -13.64 12.81 8.03
CA ASN A 205 -14.79 13.29 8.79
C ASN A 205 -16.10 12.63 8.33
N LEU A 206 -16.27 12.41 7.02
CA LEU A 206 -17.43 11.73 6.47
C LEU A 206 -17.45 10.23 6.82
N ARG A 207 -16.29 9.57 6.86
CA ARG A 207 -16.16 8.16 7.25
C ARG A 207 -16.41 7.93 8.75
N GLY A 208 -16.04 8.90 9.59
CA GLY A 208 -16.24 8.82 11.04
C GLY A 208 -15.34 7.83 11.78
N GLY A 209 -14.19 7.46 11.19
CA GLY A 209 -13.21 6.55 11.80
C GLY A 209 -13.60 5.07 11.80
N PHE A 210 -14.67 4.69 11.10
CA PHE A 210 -15.09 3.30 10.96
C PHE A 210 -14.46 2.66 9.73
N TYR A 211 -13.79 1.52 9.94
CA TYR A 211 -13.25 0.67 8.90
C TYR A 211 -13.85 -0.72 9.03
N GLN A 212 -14.42 -1.22 7.94
CA GLN A 212 -14.96 -2.57 7.88
C GLN A 212 -14.01 -3.43 7.06
N ILE A 213 -13.57 -4.55 7.62
CA ILE A 213 -12.75 -5.53 6.92
C ILE A 213 -13.64 -6.24 5.90
N ARG A 214 -13.12 -6.45 4.69
CA ARG A 214 -13.79 -7.30 3.69
C ARG A 214 -13.76 -8.76 4.13
N SER A 215 -14.83 -9.49 3.83
CA SER A 215 -14.89 -10.93 4.12
C SER A 215 -13.74 -11.68 3.43
N GLY A 216 -13.09 -12.57 4.18
CA GLY A 216 -11.95 -13.36 3.70
C GLY A 216 -10.59 -12.66 3.85
N SER A 217 -10.53 -11.35 4.11
CA SER A 217 -9.26 -10.63 4.18
C SER A 217 -8.39 -11.05 5.37
N GLN A 218 -8.97 -11.21 6.56
CA GLN A 218 -8.22 -11.62 7.75
C GLN A 218 -7.73 -13.06 7.62
N GLU A 219 -8.57 -13.94 7.10
CA GLU A 219 -8.25 -15.36 6.87
C GLU A 219 -7.15 -15.51 5.83
N PHE A 220 -7.22 -14.75 4.73
CA PHE A 220 -6.23 -14.81 3.67
C PHE A 220 -4.89 -14.23 4.13
N VAL A 221 -4.87 -13.07 4.80
CA VAL A 221 -3.64 -12.50 5.38
C VAL A 221 -3.01 -13.47 6.39
N SER A 222 -3.82 -14.11 7.25
CA SER A 222 -3.33 -15.14 8.17
C SER A 222 -2.73 -16.34 7.44
N THR A 223 -3.34 -16.74 6.31
CA THR A 223 -2.82 -17.81 5.45
C THR A 223 -1.48 -17.43 4.85
N LEU A 224 -1.32 -16.22 4.32
CA LEU A 224 -0.05 -15.72 3.80
C LEU A 224 1.05 -15.71 4.88
N MET A 225 0.72 -15.24 6.08
CA MET A 225 1.64 -15.26 7.24
C MET A 225 2.07 -16.69 7.62
N ASN A 226 1.13 -17.63 7.67
CA ASN A 226 1.42 -19.03 7.98
C ASN A 226 2.38 -19.65 6.94
N HIS A 227 2.29 -19.21 5.69
CA HIS A 227 3.17 -19.62 4.61
C HIS A 227 4.44 -18.76 4.45
N ARG A 228 4.65 -17.78 5.35
CA ARG A 228 5.79 -16.85 5.37
C ARG A 228 5.95 -16.09 4.05
N ILE A 229 4.84 -15.72 3.43
CA ILE A 229 4.80 -14.86 2.24
C ILE A 229 4.94 -13.41 2.72
N PRO A 230 5.92 -12.65 2.23
CA PRO A 230 6.01 -11.23 2.52
C PRO A 230 4.78 -10.47 2.05
N ILE A 231 4.20 -9.66 2.92
CA ILE A 231 2.97 -8.91 2.68
C ILE A 231 3.28 -7.42 2.71
N ALA A 232 2.88 -6.71 1.67
CA ALA A 232 2.94 -5.27 1.61
C ALA A 232 1.56 -4.65 1.37
N VAL A 233 1.40 -3.40 1.78
CA VAL A 233 0.25 -2.56 1.41
C VAL A 233 0.73 -1.35 0.63
N ALA A 234 0.00 -1.05 -0.45
CA ALA A 234 0.18 0.11 -1.30
C ALA A 234 -1.13 0.91 -1.35
N SER A 235 -1.09 2.18 -0.96
CA SER A 235 -2.27 3.06 -1.04
C SER A 235 -1.87 4.50 -1.36
N THR A 236 -2.70 5.20 -2.15
CA THR A 236 -2.54 6.64 -2.47
C THR A 236 -3.10 7.57 -1.40
N ARG A 237 -3.32 7.03 -0.20
CA ARG A 237 -3.83 7.72 0.98
C ARG A 237 -2.67 8.15 1.89
N PRO A 238 -2.83 9.22 2.69
CA PRO A 238 -1.76 9.63 3.59
C PRO A 238 -1.42 8.56 4.63
N ARG A 239 -0.12 8.38 4.91
CA ARG A 239 0.40 7.34 5.83
C ARG A 239 -0.32 7.34 7.17
N ARG A 240 -0.56 8.52 7.74
CA ARG A 240 -1.21 8.66 9.04
C ARG A 240 -2.57 7.97 9.09
N VAL A 241 -3.43 8.18 8.10
CA VAL A 241 -4.75 7.55 8.12
C VAL A 241 -4.65 6.07 7.79
N LEU A 242 -3.69 5.66 6.94
CA LEU A 242 -3.46 4.25 6.66
C LEU A 242 -3.06 3.48 7.94
N GLU A 243 -2.17 4.05 8.75
CA GLU A 243 -1.77 3.50 10.05
C GLU A 243 -2.94 3.47 11.05
N GLU A 244 -3.72 4.56 11.16
CA GLU A 244 -4.92 4.61 12.01
C GLU A 244 -5.96 3.54 11.59
N ALA A 245 -6.14 3.33 10.29
CA ALA A 245 -7.03 2.30 9.75
C ALA A 245 -6.53 0.88 10.04
N MET A 246 -5.22 0.63 9.90
CA MET A 246 -4.60 -0.66 10.19
C MET A 246 -4.68 -1.02 11.67
N GLU A 247 -4.51 -0.02 12.56
CA GLU A 247 -4.68 -0.20 14.00
C GLU A 247 -6.14 -0.53 14.35
N ALA A 248 -7.11 0.19 13.78
CA ALA A 248 -8.54 -0.05 14.00
C ALA A 248 -8.99 -1.46 13.58
N VAL A 249 -8.35 -2.02 12.56
CA VAL A 249 -8.64 -3.33 11.97
C VAL A 249 -7.78 -4.46 12.57
N GLY A 250 -6.73 -4.11 13.32
CA GLY A 250 -5.84 -5.07 13.98
C GLY A 250 -4.86 -5.79 13.05
N LEU A 251 -4.52 -5.20 11.90
CA LEU A 251 -3.60 -5.79 10.90
C LEU A 251 -2.20 -5.19 10.89
N GLN A 252 -1.90 -4.22 11.77
CA GLN A 252 -0.61 -3.51 11.79
C GLN A 252 0.60 -4.45 11.94
N ASN A 253 0.46 -5.57 12.66
CA ASN A 253 1.55 -6.52 12.90
C ASN A 253 1.66 -7.62 11.83
N SER A 254 0.78 -7.62 10.84
CA SER A 254 0.72 -8.63 9.78
C SER A 254 1.42 -8.22 8.49
N LEU A 255 1.91 -6.98 8.41
CA LEU A 255 2.44 -6.38 7.19
C LEU A 255 3.94 -6.10 7.34
N ASP A 256 4.72 -6.47 6.33
CA ASP A 256 6.16 -6.23 6.30
C ASP A 256 6.49 -4.82 5.80
N VAL A 257 5.71 -4.30 4.84
CA VAL A 257 5.95 -3.02 4.17
C VAL A 257 4.65 -2.23 3.98
N ILE A 258 4.72 -0.92 4.22
CA ILE A 258 3.61 0.02 3.99
C ILE A 258 4.12 1.16 3.12
N VAL A 259 3.51 1.30 1.94
CA VAL A 259 3.75 2.41 1.01
C VAL A 259 2.49 3.27 0.92
N ALA A 260 2.66 4.56 1.23
CA ALA A 260 1.61 5.56 1.28
C ALA A 260 1.80 6.64 0.20
N ALA A 261 0.86 7.59 0.14
CA ALA A 261 0.89 8.69 -0.83
C ALA A 261 2.19 9.50 -0.81
N GLU A 262 2.79 9.68 0.37
CA GLU A 262 3.98 10.50 0.56
C GLU A 262 5.25 9.86 0.00
N ASP A 263 5.27 8.55 -0.18
CA ASP A 263 6.47 7.81 -0.60
C ASP A 263 6.69 7.80 -2.11
N VAL A 264 5.68 8.23 -2.87
CA VAL A 264 5.69 8.20 -4.34
C VAL A 264 5.34 9.56 -4.93
N HIS A 265 5.85 9.84 -6.13
CA HIS A 265 5.51 11.03 -6.87
C HIS A 265 4.15 10.90 -7.57
N ARG A 266 3.90 9.76 -8.24
CA ARG A 266 2.70 9.47 -9.01
C ARG A 266 1.93 8.30 -8.39
N GLY A 267 0.61 8.40 -8.43
CA GLY A 267 -0.30 7.30 -8.09
C GLY A 267 -0.69 6.51 -9.33
N LYS A 268 -1.54 5.50 -9.14
CA LYS A 268 -2.08 4.69 -10.24
C LYS A 268 -2.73 5.58 -11.32
N PRO A 269 -2.63 5.24 -12.61
CA PRO A 269 -2.10 3.99 -13.17
C PRO A 269 -0.57 3.91 -13.29
N ASP A 270 0.18 4.88 -12.75
CA ASP A 270 1.64 4.81 -12.77
C ASP A 270 2.16 3.62 -11.93
N PRO A 271 3.12 2.81 -12.44
CA PRO A 271 3.65 1.64 -11.74
C PRO A 271 4.55 2.00 -10.55
N GLU A 272 4.93 3.27 -10.37
CA GLU A 272 5.90 3.74 -9.36
C GLU A 272 5.67 3.12 -7.98
N MET A 273 4.42 3.11 -7.50
CA MET A 273 4.09 2.62 -6.17
C MET A 273 4.38 1.12 -6.01
N PHE A 274 4.01 0.30 -6.99
CA PHE A 274 4.25 -1.14 -6.91
C PHE A 274 5.73 -1.46 -7.08
N VAL A 275 6.41 -0.79 -8.02
CA VAL A 275 7.86 -0.90 -8.19
C VAL A 275 8.58 -0.54 -6.88
N TYR A 276 8.16 0.53 -6.22
CA TYR A 276 8.73 0.97 -4.94
C TYR A 276 8.55 -0.09 -3.84
N VAL A 277 7.35 -0.68 -3.73
CA VAL A 277 7.09 -1.79 -2.81
C VAL A 277 8.02 -2.98 -3.07
N ALA A 278 8.21 -3.38 -4.32
CA ALA A 278 9.09 -4.49 -4.66
C ALA A 278 10.55 -4.24 -4.21
N GLN A 279 11.04 -2.99 -4.31
CA GLN A 279 12.37 -2.64 -3.80
C GLN A 279 12.44 -2.81 -2.28
N LEU A 280 11.42 -2.34 -1.55
CA LEU A 280 11.38 -2.45 -0.09
C LEU A 280 11.31 -3.91 0.38
N LEU A 281 10.59 -4.76 -0.35
CA LEU A 281 10.55 -6.20 -0.10
C LEU A 281 11.84 -6.92 -0.53
N ASN A 282 12.69 -6.30 -1.35
CA ASN A 282 13.86 -6.89 -2.02
C ASN A 282 13.50 -8.05 -2.96
N PHE A 283 12.44 -7.87 -3.76
CA PHE A 283 12.03 -8.79 -4.81
C PHE A 283 12.12 -8.11 -6.17
N ILE A 284 12.34 -8.92 -7.20
CA ILE A 284 12.11 -8.47 -8.58
C ILE A 284 10.61 -8.35 -8.83
N PRO A 285 10.16 -7.43 -9.69
CA PRO A 285 8.73 -7.23 -9.93
C PRO A 285 7.99 -8.48 -10.40
N GLU A 286 8.62 -9.34 -11.20
CA GLU A 286 8.03 -10.57 -11.73
C GLU A 286 7.69 -11.61 -10.64
N ARG A 287 8.21 -11.43 -9.41
CA ARG A 287 7.88 -12.25 -8.24
C ARG A 287 6.86 -11.60 -7.30
N CYS A 288 6.39 -10.41 -7.64
CA CYS A 288 5.36 -9.70 -6.87
C CYS A 288 4.00 -9.90 -7.53
N ILE A 289 2.99 -10.17 -6.70
CA ILE A 289 1.60 -10.24 -7.11
C ILE A 289 0.87 -9.07 -6.47
N VAL A 290 0.28 -8.22 -7.31
CA VAL A 290 -0.58 -7.13 -6.87
C VAL A 290 -2.01 -7.66 -6.71
N VAL A 291 -2.64 -7.35 -5.59
CA VAL A 291 -4.06 -7.59 -5.35
C VAL A 291 -4.76 -6.23 -5.31
N GLY A 292 -5.43 -5.89 -6.40
CA GLY A 292 -6.09 -4.60 -6.61
C GLY A 292 -7.59 -4.74 -6.82
N ASN A 293 -8.28 -3.64 -7.09
CA ASN A 293 -9.74 -3.64 -7.31
C ASN A 293 -10.21 -2.75 -8.48
N SER A 294 -9.28 -2.27 -9.32
CA SER A 294 -9.58 -1.34 -10.41
C SER A 294 -8.72 -1.63 -11.63
N ASN A 295 -9.17 -1.17 -12.79
CA ASN A 295 -8.38 -1.30 -14.02
C ASN A 295 -7.06 -0.52 -13.94
N SER A 296 -7.03 0.60 -13.22
CA SER A 296 -5.79 1.33 -12.97
C SER A 296 -4.81 0.56 -12.08
N SER A 297 -5.31 -0.32 -11.20
CA SER A 297 -4.47 -1.26 -10.44
C SER A 297 -3.85 -2.32 -11.34
N VAL A 298 -4.65 -2.85 -12.27
CA VAL A 298 -4.21 -3.86 -13.25
C VAL A 298 -3.16 -3.26 -14.18
N GLU A 299 -3.44 -2.08 -14.74
CA GLU A 299 -2.53 -1.34 -15.62
C GLU A 299 -1.19 -1.07 -14.92
N ALA A 300 -1.22 -0.49 -13.71
CA ALA A 300 0.00 -0.22 -12.94
C ALA A 300 0.79 -1.49 -12.60
N ALA A 301 0.11 -2.61 -12.30
CA ALA A 301 0.77 -3.88 -12.02
C ALA A 301 1.45 -4.45 -13.27
N HIS A 302 0.76 -4.44 -14.40
CA HIS A 302 1.28 -4.95 -15.67
C HIS A 302 2.42 -4.10 -16.22
N ASP A 303 2.33 -2.77 -16.11
CA ASP A 303 3.41 -1.86 -16.46
C ASP A 303 4.66 -2.09 -15.59
N ALA A 304 4.46 -2.53 -14.34
CA ALA A 304 5.53 -2.95 -13.44
C ALA A 304 6.04 -4.38 -13.71
N ARG A 305 5.48 -5.11 -14.69
CA ARG A 305 5.72 -6.56 -14.95
C ARG A 305 5.34 -7.49 -13.79
N MET A 306 4.40 -7.06 -12.97
CA MET A 306 3.81 -7.84 -11.90
C MET A 306 2.55 -8.53 -12.37
N LYS A 307 2.20 -9.66 -11.73
CA LYS A 307 0.89 -10.28 -11.91
C LYS A 307 -0.16 -9.54 -11.09
N CYS A 308 -1.39 -9.47 -11.59
CA CYS A 308 -2.48 -8.79 -10.92
C CYS A 308 -3.68 -9.71 -10.68
N VAL A 309 -4.10 -9.77 -9.42
CA VAL A 309 -5.37 -10.36 -9.00
C VAL A 309 -6.34 -9.22 -8.70
N ALA A 310 -7.45 -9.17 -9.41
CA ALA A 310 -8.48 -8.15 -9.19
C ALA A 310 -9.61 -8.68 -8.28
N VAL A 311 -9.92 -7.92 -7.24
CA VAL A 311 -11.06 -8.15 -6.36
C VAL A 311 -12.26 -7.35 -6.87
N ALA A 312 -13.35 -8.03 -7.20
CA ALA A 312 -14.59 -7.43 -7.67
C ALA A 312 -15.38 -6.76 -6.51
N SER A 313 -14.85 -5.66 -5.97
CA SER A 313 -15.46 -4.90 -4.88
C SER A 313 -16.36 -3.77 -5.36
N LYS A 314 -15.82 -2.84 -6.16
CA LYS A 314 -16.53 -1.66 -6.68
C LYS A 314 -16.94 -1.77 -8.15
N HIS A 315 -16.15 -2.49 -8.95
CA HIS A 315 -16.39 -2.70 -10.37
C HIS A 315 -16.92 -4.12 -10.60
N PRO A 316 -17.87 -4.30 -11.53
CA PRO A 316 -18.36 -5.64 -11.86
C PRO A 316 -17.27 -6.47 -12.55
N LEU A 317 -17.36 -7.80 -12.44
CA LEU A 317 -16.31 -8.72 -12.92
C LEU A 317 -15.94 -8.48 -14.39
N TYR A 318 -16.91 -8.15 -15.25
CA TYR A 318 -16.67 -7.93 -16.68
C TYR A 318 -15.81 -6.69 -16.98
N GLU A 319 -15.73 -5.71 -16.06
CA GLU A 319 -14.84 -4.55 -16.21
C GLU A 319 -13.39 -4.88 -15.86
N LEU A 320 -13.15 -5.91 -15.04
CA LEU A 320 -11.85 -6.30 -14.50
C LEU A 320 -11.14 -7.39 -15.33
N GLY A 321 -11.64 -7.67 -16.54
CA GLY A 321 -11.17 -8.79 -17.37
C GLY A 321 -9.72 -8.69 -17.88
N ALA A 322 -9.04 -7.56 -17.67
CA ALA A 322 -7.63 -7.41 -17.98
C ALA A 322 -6.71 -8.04 -16.91
N ALA A 323 -7.21 -8.33 -15.70
CA ALA A 323 -6.41 -8.94 -14.65
C ALA A 323 -6.03 -10.40 -14.97
N ASP A 324 -4.93 -10.90 -14.42
CA ASP A 324 -4.51 -12.30 -14.58
C ASP A 324 -5.47 -13.27 -13.89
N LEU A 325 -6.11 -12.81 -12.80
CA LEU A 325 -7.15 -13.54 -12.08
C LEU A 325 -8.16 -12.55 -11.49
N VAL A 326 -9.45 -12.92 -11.48
CA VAL A 326 -10.51 -12.11 -10.88
C VAL A 326 -11.23 -12.94 -9.83
N VAL A 327 -11.36 -12.40 -8.62
CA VAL A 327 -12.07 -13.02 -7.49
C VAL A 327 -13.09 -12.06 -6.89
N ARG A 328 -14.11 -12.57 -6.21
CA ARG A 328 -15.08 -11.74 -5.49
C ARG A 328 -14.58 -11.38 -4.09
N GLN A 329 -13.91 -12.34 -3.46
CA GLN A 329 -13.43 -12.28 -2.08
C GLN A 329 -12.06 -12.94 -1.99
N LEU A 330 -11.28 -12.59 -0.98
CA LEU A 330 -9.89 -13.06 -0.86
C LEU A 330 -9.78 -14.52 -0.39
N ASP A 331 -10.84 -15.08 0.19
CA ASP A 331 -10.94 -16.49 0.56
C ASP A 331 -11.14 -17.44 -0.64
N GLU A 332 -11.50 -16.91 -1.81
CA GLU A 332 -11.49 -17.65 -3.08
C GLU A 332 -10.05 -17.89 -3.60
N LEU A 333 -9.06 -17.16 -3.07
CA LEU A 333 -7.66 -17.33 -3.45
C LEU A 333 -6.98 -18.39 -2.61
N SER A 334 -6.30 -19.31 -3.28
CA SER A 334 -5.41 -20.27 -2.63
C SER A 334 -3.94 -19.91 -2.85
N ILE A 335 -3.08 -20.47 -2.00
CA ILE A 335 -1.62 -20.39 -2.16
C ILE A 335 -1.17 -21.05 -3.48
N VAL A 336 -1.91 -22.05 -3.96
CA VAL A 336 -1.62 -22.71 -5.24
C VAL A 336 -1.83 -21.73 -6.40
N ASP A 337 -2.89 -20.93 -6.36
CA ASP A 337 -3.17 -19.91 -7.38
C ASP A 337 -2.05 -18.85 -7.42
N LEU A 338 -1.60 -18.37 -6.26
CA LEU A 338 -0.48 -17.43 -6.19
C LEU A 338 0.80 -18.02 -6.77
N LYS A 339 1.10 -19.30 -6.47
CA LYS A 339 2.28 -19.97 -7.02
C LYS A 339 2.19 -20.13 -8.53
N ASN A 340 1.01 -20.47 -9.05
CA ASN A 340 0.78 -20.63 -10.49
C ASN A 340 0.94 -19.28 -11.22
N LEU A 341 0.44 -18.19 -10.63
CA LEU A 341 0.62 -16.85 -11.18
C LEU A 341 2.09 -16.41 -11.19
N ALA A 342 2.82 -16.65 -10.10
CA ALA A 342 4.22 -16.26 -9.99
C ALA A 342 5.22 -17.26 -10.62
N ALA A 343 4.72 -18.36 -11.18
CA ALA A 343 5.53 -19.27 -11.98
C ALA A 343 5.97 -18.53 -13.25
N VAL A 344 7.20 -18.05 -13.25
CA VAL A 344 7.82 -17.51 -14.47
C VAL A 344 7.96 -18.68 -15.43
N GLU A 345 7.20 -18.67 -16.52
CA GLU A 345 7.46 -19.56 -17.65
C GLU A 345 8.86 -19.22 -18.17
N SER A 346 9.85 -20.03 -17.82
CA SER A 346 11.16 -19.94 -18.44
C SER A 346 11.04 -20.49 -19.86
N PRO A 347 11.25 -19.69 -20.92
CA PRO A 347 11.32 -20.20 -22.28
C PRO A 347 12.52 -21.14 -22.50
N GLU A 348 13.39 -21.34 -21.49
CA GLU A 348 14.60 -22.16 -21.56
C GLU A 348 14.36 -23.68 -21.54
N PHE A 349 13.10 -24.14 -21.42
CA PHE A 349 12.75 -25.56 -21.50
C PHE A 349 11.75 -25.91 -22.60
N ASP A 350 11.52 -25.00 -23.55
CA ASP A 350 11.03 -25.39 -24.87
C ASP A 350 12.27 -25.63 -25.74
N SER A 351 13.06 -26.65 -25.38
CA SER A 351 13.92 -27.28 -26.37
C SER A 351 12.97 -27.97 -27.33
N GLY A 352 12.45 -27.21 -28.30
CA GLY A 352 11.88 -27.78 -29.50
C GLY A 352 12.93 -28.75 -30.02
N GLU A 353 12.70 -30.04 -29.82
CA GLU A 353 13.34 -31.05 -30.63
C GLU A 353 13.02 -30.60 -32.07
N PRO A 354 14.02 -30.25 -32.90
CA PRO A 354 13.72 -29.99 -34.28
C PRO A 354 13.17 -31.30 -34.81
N ASP A 355 11.89 -31.30 -35.20
CA ASP A 355 11.31 -32.36 -36.00
C ASP A 355 12.26 -32.57 -37.17
N MET A 356 12.99 -33.69 -37.14
CA MET A 356 13.73 -34.18 -38.31
C MET A 356 12.67 -34.47 -39.36
N GLU A 357 12.42 -33.51 -40.23
CA GLU A 357 11.80 -33.77 -41.52
C GLU A 357 12.70 -34.78 -42.23
N LEU A 358 12.27 -36.05 -42.23
CA LEU A 358 12.81 -37.06 -43.11
C LEU A 358 12.49 -36.62 -44.54
N GLU A 359 13.48 -36.10 -45.25
CA GLU A 359 13.40 -35.95 -46.69
C GLU A 359 13.11 -37.34 -47.29
N GLU A 360 11.89 -37.54 -47.80
CA GLU A 360 11.56 -38.71 -48.60
C GLU A 360 12.39 -38.67 -49.88
N GLU A 361 13.35 -39.59 -50.01
CA GLU A 361 14.10 -39.78 -51.24
C GLU A 361 13.15 -40.08 -52.42
N ASP A 362 13.16 -39.17 -53.41
CA ASP A 362 12.46 -39.29 -54.68
C ASP A 362 12.78 -40.63 -55.37
N LYS A 363 11.74 -41.47 -55.52
CA LYS A 363 11.79 -42.61 -56.45
C LYS A 363 11.72 -42.08 -57.89
N PRO A 364 12.62 -42.51 -58.79
CA PRO A 364 12.55 -42.09 -60.19
C PRO A 364 11.33 -42.72 -60.87
N PRO A 365 10.67 -42.03 -61.81
CA PRO A 365 9.50 -42.58 -62.49
C PRO A 365 9.90 -43.72 -63.42
N ALA A 366 9.23 -44.87 -63.25
CA ALA A 366 9.29 -45.97 -64.20
C ALA A 366 8.64 -45.53 -65.53
N SER A 367 9.44 -45.40 -66.58
CA SER A 367 8.96 -45.19 -67.94
C SER A 367 8.32 -46.48 -68.46
N SER A 368 7.00 -46.51 -68.54
CA SER A 368 6.28 -47.44 -69.41
C SER A 368 5.32 -46.66 -70.29
N VAL A 369 5.87 -46.05 -71.34
CA VAL A 369 5.07 -45.62 -72.50
C VAL A 369 5.39 -46.59 -73.62
N ALA A 370 4.52 -47.58 -73.77
CA ALA A 370 4.36 -48.29 -75.03
C ALA A 370 3.59 -47.35 -75.96
N VAL A 371 4.25 -46.89 -77.04
CA VAL A 371 3.57 -46.50 -78.27
C VAL A 371 4.40 -47.05 -79.42
N ASP A 372 3.71 -47.86 -80.21
CA ASP A 372 4.18 -48.57 -81.39
C ASP A 372 4.75 -47.67 -82.49
N ASP A 373 5.70 -48.25 -83.20
CA ASP A 373 5.97 -48.22 -84.64
C ASP A 373 5.50 -47.05 -85.54
N HIS A 374 6.43 -46.70 -86.44
CA HIS A 374 6.31 -46.14 -87.81
C HIS A 374 7.06 -44.80 -87.97
N PHE A 375 7.85 -44.51 -89.00
CA PHE A 375 8.50 -45.24 -90.11
C PHE A 375 9.34 -44.14 -90.82
N TRP A 376 10.64 -44.38 -91.02
CA TRP A 376 11.66 -43.63 -91.81
C TRP A 376 12.16 -42.26 -91.35
#